data_AF-A0A3S3QC98-F1
#
_entry.id   AF-A0A3S3QC98-F1
#
_cell.length_a   1.000
_cell.length_b   1.000
_cell.length_c   1.000
_cell.angle_alpha   90.00
_cell.angle_beta   90.00
_cell.angle_gamma   90.00
#
_symmetry.space_group_name_H-M   'P 1'
#
loop_
_entity.id
_entity.type
_entity.pdbx_description
1 polymer ?
#
loop_
_entity_poly.entity_id
_entity_poly.type
_entity_poly.pdbx_seq_one_letter_code
_entity_poly.pdbx_strand_id
1 'polypeptide(L)'
;MEGFLSENVIQQWIAEDEKLSDALVEIENLGLSEKEQAEVVFHRISDMYQLPKMPNDIIDEDEDEAIVETYTGEGEDYDPSSVYQELGLIKYLNPDEDPRGNVLMAIYLVKNKLHVDIDEVYIKKYGSKKKSRGIGFKGENTNVEIVFVDEGKSWFELGCILFMRSVD
;
A
#
# COMPACT_ATOMS: atom_id res chain seq x y z
N MET A 1 -6.13 7.58 -22.11
CA MET A 1 -5.49 7.68 -20.79
C MET A 1 -6.27 6.71 -19.92
N GLU A 2 -5.93 5.43 -20.05
CA GLU A 2 -6.50 4.33 -19.28
C GLU A 2 -5.37 3.88 -18.37
N GLY A 3 -5.51 4.07 -17.07
CA GLY A 3 -4.41 3.82 -16.13
C GLY A 3 -4.78 3.95 -14.66
N PHE A 4 -6.06 4.04 -14.33
CA PHE A 4 -6.52 3.84 -12.96
C PHE A 4 -7.31 2.53 -12.96
N LEU A 5 -6.92 1.58 -12.12
CA LEU A 5 -7.72 0.40 -11.81
C LEU A 5 -9.04 0.92 -11.22
N SER A 6 -10.03 1.13 -12.09
CA SER A 6 -11.29 1.77 -11.75
C SER A 6 -12.06 0.95 -10.71
N GLU A 7 -12.98 1.58 -9.95
CA GLU A 7 -13.92 0.92 -9.03
C GLU A 7 -14.49 -0.40 -9.57
N ASN A 8 -14.63 -0.51 -10.90
CA ASN A 8 -15.00 -1.70 -11.64
C ASN A 8 -14.21 -2.96 -11.26
N VAL A 9 -12.87 -2.89 -11.10
CA VAL A 9 -12.06 -4.11 -10.84
C VAL A 9 -12.26 -4.64 -9.42
N ILE A 10 -12.45 -3.73 -8.45
CA ILE A 10 -12.73 -4.12 -7.06
C ILE A 10 -14.14 -4.67 -6.95
N GLN A 11 -15.12 -4.04 -7.59
CA GLN A 11 -16.49 -4.56 -7.63
C GLN A 11 -16.55 -5.93 -8.31
N GLN A 12 -15.79 -6.11 -9.40
CA GLN A 12 -15.67 -7.41 -10.07
C GLN A 12 -15.03 -8.45 -9.14
N TRP A 13 -13.96 -8.10 -8.44
CA TRP A 13 -13.31 -9.02 -7.49
C TRP A 13 -14.26 -9.44 -6.36
N ILE A 14 -15.01 -8.50 -5.77
CA ILE A 14 -16.03 -8.80 -4.75
C ILE A 14 -17.12 -9.72 -5.31
N ALA A 15 -17.57 -9.48 -6.55
CA ALA A 15 -18.61 -10.29 -7.18
C ALA A 15 -18.15 -11.72 -7.52
N GLU A 16 -16.87 -11.90 -7.84
CA GLU A 16 -16.28 -13.19 -8.23
C GLU A 16 -15.78 -14.01 -7.03
N ASP A 17 -15.43 -13.37 -5.91
CA ASP A 17 -14.90 -14.01 -4.71
C ASP A 17 -15.95 -14.01 -3.58
N GLU A 18 -16.73 -15.09 -3.52
CA GLU A 18 -17.79 -15.29 -2.51
C GLU A 18 -17.25 -15.13 -1.07
N LYS A 19 -16.05 -15.64 -0.80
CA LYS A 19 -15.43 -15.57 0.53
C LYS A 19 -15.10 -14.12 0.91
N LEU A 20 -14.64 -13.31 -0.04
CA LEU A 20 -14.46 -11.88 0.16
C LEU A 20 -15.78 -11.17 0.42
N SER A 21 -16.77 -11.41 -0.44
CA SER A 21 -18.08 -10.79 -0.33
C SER A 21 -18.71 -11.04 1.03
N ASP A 22 -18.74 -12.30 1.48
CA ASP A 22 -19.26 -12.69 2.79
C ASP A 22 -18.50 -12.01 3.94
N ALA A 23 -17.16 -11.99 3.86
CA ALA A 23 -16.34 -11.35 4.88
C ALA A 23 -16.60 -9.83 4.97
N LEU A 24 -16.79 -9.15 3.84
CA LEU A 24 -17.11 -7.72 3.81
C LEU A 24 -18.50 -7.45 4.39
N VAL A 25 -19.51 -8.24 4.03
CA VAL A 25 -20.87 -8.13 4.60
C VAL A 25 -20.84 -8.32 6.12
N GLU A 26 -20.07 -9.29 6.62
CA GLU A 26 -19.92 -9.47 8.06
C GLU A 26 -19.28 -8.25 8.74
N ILE A 27 -18.23 -7.67 8.14
CA ILE A 27 -17.53 -6.49 8.67
C ILE A 27 -18.47 -5.28 8.71
N GLU A 28 -19.23 -5.04 7.64
CA GLU A 28 -20.21 -3.94 7.57
C GLU A 28 -21.27 -4.05 8.68
N ASN A 29 -21.65 -5.28 9.04
CA ASN A 29 -22.65 -5.56 10.06
C ASN A 29 -22.11 -5.46 11.51
N LEU A 30 -20.83 -5.16 11.72
CA LEU A 30 -20.24 -5.02 13.07
C LEU A 30 -20.68 -3.73 13.80
N GLY A 31 -21.31 -2.78 13.10
CA GLY A 31 -21.72 -1.50 13.69
C GLY A 31 -20.56 -0.58 14.09
N LEU A 32 -19.37 -0.85 13.54
CA LEU A 32 -18.14 -0.05 13.70
C LEU A 32 -18.15 1.17 12.78
N SER A 33 -17.36 2.19 13.10
CA SER A 33 -17.10 3.31 12.19
C SER A 33 -16.34 2.86 10.94
N GLU A 34 -16.41 3.62 9.85
CA GLU A 34 -15.71 3.30 8.59
C GLU A 34 -14.20 3.09 8.78
N LYS A 35 -13.57 3.88 9.67
CA LYS A 35 -12.15 3.72 10.00
C LYS A 35 -11.86 2.42 10.74
N GLU A 36 -12.69 2.07 11.71
CA GLU A 36 -12.56 0.81 12.45
C GLU A 36 -12.84 -0.39 11.54
N GLN A 37 -13.82 -0.27 10.63
CA GLN A 37 -14.07 -1.28 9.60
C GLN A 37 -12.86 -1.43 8.67
N ALA A 38 -12.24 -0.34 8.24
CA ALA A 38 -11.04 -0.38 7.40
C ALA A 38 -9.88 -1.12 8.10
N GLU A 39 -9.69 -0.91 9.40
CA GLU A 39 -8.71 -1.66 10.21
C GLU A 39 -9.05 -3.17 10.26
N VAL A 40 -10.33 -3.51 10.44
CA VAL A 40 -10.76 -4.92 10.40
C VAL A 40 -10.54 -5.53 9.02
N VAL A 41 -10.85 -4.80 7.94
CA VAL A 41 -10.57 -5.24 6.55
C VAL A 41 -9.07 -5.48 6.37
N PHE A 42 -8.23 -4.52 6.82
CA PHE A 42 -6.78 -4.60 6.70
C PHE A 42 -6.22 -5.87 7.31
N HIS A 43 -6.64 -6.24 8.52
CA HIS A 43 -6.17 -7.47 9.16
C HIS A 43 -6.85 -8.71 8.59
N ARG A 44 -8.19 -8.76 8.63
CA ARG A 44 -8.96 -9.98 8.35
C ARG A 44 -8.79 -10.44 6.91
N ILE A 45 -8.85 -9.52 5.95
CA ILE A 45 -8.78 -9.87 4.53
C ILE A 45 -7.33 -10.18 4.13
N SER A 46 -6.34 -9.46 4.65
CA SER A 46 -4.93 -9.80 4.41
C SER A 46 -4.58 -11.19 4.97
N ASP A 47 -5.04 -11.54 6.18
CA ASP A 47 -4.86 -12.88 6.75
C ASP A 47 -5.57 -13.96 5.92
N MET A 48 -6.76 -13.65 5.43
CA MET A 48 -7.57 -14.54 4.61
C MET A 48 -6.88 -14.98 3.31
N TYR A 49 -6.05 -14.10 2.74
CA TYR A 49 -5.25 -14.33 1.55
C TYR A 49 -3.76 -14.55 1.84
N GLN A 50 -3.36 -14.61 3.11
CA GLN A 50 -1.98 -14.79 3.55
C GLN A 50 -1.00 -13.75 2.97
N LEU A 51 -1.43 -12.49 2.92
CA LEU A 51 -0.64 -11.39 2.37
C LEU A 51 0.24 -10.73 3.44
N PRO A 52 1.42 -10.19 3.07
CA PRO A 52 2.24 -9.40 3.96
C PRO A 52 1.51 -8.10 4.33
N LYS A 53 1.10 -7.96 5.59
CA LYS A 53 0.39 -6.76 6.05
C LYS A 53 1.38 -5.61 6.22
N MET A 54 2.49 -5.92 6.89
CA MET A 54 3.57 -5.00 7.20
C MET A 54 4.83 -5.36 6.40
N PRO A 55 5.78 -4.42 6.21
CA PRO A 55 7.01 -4.69 5.47
C PRO A 55 7.82 -5.87 6.04
N ASN A 56 7.85 -6.01 7.37
CA ASN A 56 8.57 -7.11 8.03
C ASN A 56 7.88 -8.49 7.88
N ASP A 57 6.66 -8.54 7.34
CA ASP A 57 5.99 -9.81 7.02
C ASP A 57 6.48 -10.39 5.68
N ILE A 58 7.22 -9.60 4.90
CA ILE A 58 7.85 -10.04 3.66
C ILE A 58 9.04 -10.91 4.04
N ILE A 59 8.92 -12.20 3.74
CA ILE A 59 9.99 -13.16 3.93
C ILE A 59 10.80 -13.17 2.65
N ASP A 60 11.99 -12.57 2.68
CA ASP A 60 13.00 -12.85 1.67
C ASP A 60 13.67 -14.19 2.04
N GLU A 61 13.64 -15.16 1.12
CA GLU A 61 14.31 -16.45 1.33
C GLU A 61 15.85 -16.30 1.29
N ASP A 62 16.36 -15.14 0.82
CA ASP A 62 17.78 -14.90 0.58
C ASP A 62 18.45 -13.84 1.51
N GLU A 63 17.71 -13.14 2.40
CA GLU A 63 18.29 -12.08 3.25
C GLU A 63 18.02 -12.24 4.76
N ASP A 64 19.06 -12.69 5.49
CA ASP A 64 19.24 -12.44 6.91
C ASP A 64 19.47 -10.93 7.14
N GLU A 65 18.42 -10.10 7.16
CA GLU A 65 18.26 -8.85 7.95
C GLU A 65 17.22 -7.91 7.31
N ALA A 66 16.25 -7.49 8.14
CA ALA A 66 15.06 -6.73 7.75
C ALA A 66 15.35 -5.25 7.39
N ILE A 67 15.92 -5.00 6.20
CA ILE A 67 15.88 -3.70 5.54
C ILE A 67 15.58 -3.93 4.05
N VAL A 68 14.30 -4.04 3.70
CA VAL A 68 13.88 -4.10 2.29
C VAL A 68 14.05 -2.70 1.67
N GLU A 69 15.21 -2.44 1.06
CA GLU A 69 15.35 -1.35 0.09
C GLU A 69 14.68 -1.81 -1.23
N THR A 70 13.38 -1.58 -1.38
CA THR A 70 12.66 -1.87 -2.63
C THR A 70 13.16 -0.94 -3.74
N TYR A 71 13.56 -1.48 -4.88
CA TYR A 71 14.06 -0.74 -6.04
C TYR A 71 12.95 -0.60 -7.08
N THR A 72 12.71 0.62 -7.56
CA THR A 72 11.71 0.89 -8.62
C THR A 72 12.22 0.57 -10.03
N GLY A 73 13.06 -0.46 -10.19
CA GLY A 73 13.74 -0.76 -11.46
C GLY A 73 12.92 -1.66 -12.39
N GLU A 74 12.95 -1.38 -13.70
CA GLU A 74 12.42 -2.28 -14.72
C GLU A 74 13.27 -3.56 -14.79
N GLY A 75 12.73 -4.66 -14.27
CA GLY A 75 13.27 -6.02 -14.36
C GLY A 75 12.15 -7.05 -14.22
N GLU A 76 12.33 -8.27 -14.74
CA GLU A 76 11.33 -9.35 -14.70
C GLU A 76 11.14 -9.95 -13.29
N ASP A 77 11.79 -9.40 -12.26
CA ASP A 77 11.73 -9.84 -10.88
C ASP A 77 10.75 -8.93 -10.09
N TYR A 78 9.68 -9.54 -9.61
CA TYR A 78 8.69 -8.89 -8.75
C TYR A 78 9.35 -8.43 -7.44
N ASP A 79 9.30 -7.13 -7.15
CA ASP A 79 9.72 -6.57 -5.86
C ASP A 79 8.53 -6.63 -4.88
N PRO A 80 8.53 -7.52 -3.88
CA PRO A 80 7.39 -7.68 -2.98
C PRO A 80 7.08 -6.40 -2.21
N SER A 81 5.80 -6.05 -2.13
CA SER A 81 5.31 -4.96 -1.28
C SER A 81 4.30 -5.46 -0.25
N SER A 82 4.20 -4.71 0.85
CA SER A 82 3.20 -4.97 1.90
C SER A 82 1.92 -4.17 1.66
N VAL A 83 0.80 -4.64 2.22
CA VAL A 83 -0.48 -3.91 2.16
C VAL A 83 -0.34 -2.52 2.78
N TYR A 84 0.44 -2.39 3.86
CA TYR A 84 0.79 -1.12 4.49
C TYR A 84 1.46 -0.13 3.52
N GLN A 85 2.41 -0.60 2.72
CA GLN A 85 3.13 0.23 1.76
C GLN A 85 2.21 0.76 0.66
N GLU A 86 1.46 -0.13 0.00
CA GLU A 86 0.52 0.28 -1.05
C GLU A 86 -0.58 1.21 -0.49
N LEU A 87 -1.09 0.92 0.70
CA LEU A 87 -2.09 1.77 1.37
C LEU A 87 -1.57 3.19 1.61
N GLY A 88 -0.31 3.35 2.00
CA GLY A 88 0.31 4.66 2.17
C GLY A 88 0.29 5.49 0.87
N LEU A 89 0.67 4.86 -0.23
CA LEU A 89 0.69 5.49 -1.56
C LEU A 89 -0.73 5.82 -2.04
N ILE A 90 -1.68 4.88 -1.90
CA ILE A 90 -3.09 5.08 -2.25
C ILE A 90 -3.70 6.23 -1.45
N LYS A 91 -3.54 6.26 -0.12
CA LYS A 91 -4.06 7.35 0.73
C LYS A 91 -3.48 8.70 0.34
N TYR A 92 -2.21 8.75 -0.09
CA TYR A 92 -1.63 9.99 -0.57
C TYR A 92 -2.27 10.44 -1.88
N LEU A 93 -2.52 9.54 -2.83
CA LEU A 93 -3.18 9.84 -4.10
C LEU A 93 -4.67 10.19 -3.90
N ASN A 94 -5.34 9.53 -2.96
CA ASN A 94 -6.79 9.59 -2.76
C ASN A 94 -7.16 9.79 -1.28
N PRO A 95 -6.86 10.96 -0.69
CA PRO A 95 -6.99 11.19 0.76
C PRO A 95 -8.43 11.31 1.25
N ASP A 96 -9.37 11.65 0.35
CA ASP A 96 -10.78 11.90 0.67
C ASP A 96 -11.69 10.68 0.35
N GLU A 97 -11.11 9.59 -0.16
CA GLU A 97 -11.84 8.35 -0.46
C GLU A 97 -12.20 7.56 0.80
N ASP A 98 -13.18 6.67 0.67
CA ASP A 98 -13.57 5.75 1.74
C ASP A 98 -12.35 4.92 2.21
N PRO A 99 -12.01 4.95 3.52
CA PRO A 99 -10.84 4.24 4.03
C PRO A 99 -10.92 2.73 3.79
N ARG A 100 -12.12 2.14 3.76
CA ARG A 100 -12.34 0.71 3.45
C ARG A 100 -12.00 0.42 2.00
N GLY A 101 -12.38 1.31 1.09
CA GLY A 101 -12.07 1.23 -0.34
C GLY A 101 -10.55 1.30 -0.58
N ASN A 102 -9.88 2.24 0.07
CA ASN A 102 -8.42 2.38 -0.01
C ASN A 102 -7.68 1.13 0.49
N VAL A 103 -8.11 0.55 1.62
CA VAL A 103 -7.55 -0.70 2.13
C VAL A 103 -7.79 -1.86 1.17
N LEU A 104 -9.00 -1.99 0.63
CA LEU A 104 -9.34 -3.09 -0.27
C LEU A 104 -8.55 -3.01 -1.59
N MET A 105 -8.33 -1.81 -2.11
CA MET A 105 -7.45 -1.58 -3.25
C MET A 105 -6.00 -1.98 -2.93
N ALA A 106 -5.46 -1.59 -1.77
CA ALA A 106 -4.10 -1.98 -1.36
C ALA A 106 -3.94 -3.51 -1.31
N ILE A 107 -4.91 -4.22 -0.72
CA ILE A 107 -4.94 -5.68 -0.67
C ILE A 107 -5.02 -6.27 -2.08
N TYR A 108 -5.86 -5.73 -2.95
CA TYR A 108 -5.98 -6.18 -4.34
C TYR A 108 -4.65 -6.07 -5.08
N LEU A 109 -3.94 -4.94 -4.96
CA LEU A 109 -2.65 -4.74 -5.61
C LEU A 109 -1.63 -5.80 -5.16
N VAL A 110 -1.42 -5.94 -3.84
CA VAL A 110 -0.48 -6.92 -3.28
C VAL A 110 -0.83 -8.34 -3.69
N LYS A 111 -2.12 -8.72 -3.58
CA LYS A 111 -2.60 -10.05 -3.98
C LYS A 111 -2.28 -10.38 -5.43
N ASN A 112 -2.38 -9.40 -6.32
CA ASN A 112 -2.18 -9.59 -7.75
C ASN A 112 -0.78 -9.22 -8.22
N LYS A 113 0.16 -8.99 -7.29
CA LYS A 113 1.54 -8.59 -7.59
C LYS A 113 1.62 -7.33 -8.46
N LEU A 114 0.77 -6.36 -8.13
CA LEU A 114 0.69 -5.04 -8.74
C LEU A 114 1.12 -3.98 -7.71
N HIS A 115 1.46 -2.81 -8.20
CA HIS A 115 1.90 -1.68 -7.39
C HIS A 115 1.19 -0.39 -7.81
N VAL A 116 1.07 0.54 -6.86
CA VAL A 116 0.78 1.94 -7.21
C VAL A 116 1.90 2.49 -8.09
N ASP A 117 1.52 3.20 -9.15
CA ASP A 117 2.47 3.95 -9.96
C ASP A 117 3.11 5.07 -9.12
N ILE A 118 4.38 4.88 -8.77
CA ILE A 118 5.12 5.82 -7.94
C ILE A 118 5.39 7.15 -8.66
N ASP A 119 5.40 7.15 -10.00
CA ASP A 119 5.56 8.39 -10.75
C ASP A 119 4.32 9.28 -10.59
N GLU A 120 3.11 8.71 -10.52
CA GLU A 120 1.91 9.48 -10.19
C GLU A 120 2.02 10.13 -8.81
N VAL A 121 2.59 9.42 -7.83
CA VAL A 121 2.82 9.93 -6.47
C VAL A 121 3.79 11.11 -6.49
N TYR A 122 4.91 10.99 -7.22
CA TYR A 122 5.87 12.08 -7.37
C TYR A 122 5.30 13.26 -8.18
N ILE A 123 4.55 13.00 -9.24
CA ILE A 123 3.89 14.01 -10.05
C ILE A 123 2.88 14.79 -9.21
N LYS A 124 2.08 14.11 -8.38
CA LYS A 124 1.16 14.77 -7.45
C LYS A 124 1.90 15.70 -6.48
N LYS A 125 3.08 15.30 -6.00
CA LYS A 125 3.87 16.09 -5.05
C LYS A 125 4.61 17.27 -5.67
N TYR A 126 5.30 17.03 -6.78
CA TYR A 126 6.30 17.95 -7.34
C TYR A 126 6.01 18.39 -8.78
N GLY A 127 4.96 17.88 -9.42
CA GLY A 127 4.75 17.98 -10.85
C GLY A 127 5.83 17.19 -11.61
N SER A 128 6.25 17.68 -12.78
CA SER A 128 7.26 17.00 -13.63
C SER A 128 8.70 17.08 -13.12
N LYS A 129 8.95 17.54 -11.90
CA LYS A 129 10.31 17.75 -11.35
C LYS A 129 10.53 16.88 -10.11
N LYS A 130 11.11 15.69 -10.27
CA LYS A 130 11.51 14.83 -9.14
C LYS A 130 12.61 15.53 -8.33
N LYS A 131 12.43 15.64 -7.01
CA LYS A 131 13.35 16.36 -6.09
C LYS A 131 13.69 15.60 -4.82
N SER A 132 13.08 14.45 -4.60
CA SER A 132 13.27 13.64 -3.39
C SER A 132 14.16 12.44 -3.67
N ARG A 133 14.90 12.02 -2.64
CA ARG A 133 15.70 10.78 -2.60
C ARG A 133 14.82 9.53 -2.50
N GLY A 134 13.57 9.68 -2.08
CA GLY A 134 12.65 8.56 -1.90
C GLY A 134 11.42 8.92 -1.09
N ILE A 135 10.66 7.90 -0.74
CA ILE A 135 9.45 7.98 0.08
C ILE A 135 9.64 7.12 1.33
N GLY A 136 9.58 7.75 2.50
CA GLY A 136 9.50 7.07 3.79
C GLY A 136 8.05 6.82 4.20
N PHE A 137 7.82 5.78 4.99
CA PHE A 137 6.50 5.40 5.49
C PHE A 137 6.54 5.34 7.01
N LYS A 138 5.56 5.96 7.68
CA LYS A 138 5.46 6.01 9.14
C LYS A 138 4.02 5.75 9.61
N GLY A 139 3.88 5.42 10.89
CA GLY A 139 2.61 5.03 11.49
C GLY A 139 2.42 3.52 11.48
N GLU A 140 1.25 3.06 11.91
CA GLU A 140 0.94 1.64 12.11
C GLU A 140 -0.35 1.26 11.38
N ASN A 141 -0.39 0.05 10.82
CA ASN A 141 -1.55 -0.52 10.12
C ASN A 141 -2.19 0.49 9.14
N THR A 142 -3.51 0.74 9.25
CA THR A 142 -4.21 1.67 8.36
C THR A 142 -3.88 3.14 8.56
N ASN A 143 -3.17 3.49 9.65
CA ASN A 143 -2.73 4.86 9.94
C ASN A 143 -1.41 5.23 9.24
N VAL A 144 -0.95 4.42 8.29
CA VAL A 144 0.21 4.72 7.45
C VAL A 144 0.12 6.10 6.79
N GLU A 145 1.23 6.84 6.82
CA GLU A 145 1.45 8.09 6.12
C GLU A 145 2.77 8.02 5.36
N ILE A 146 2.81 8.66 4.18
CA ILE A 146 4.05 8.80 3.41
C ILE A 146 4.75 10.13 3.69
N VAL A 147 6.07 10.12 3.63
CA VAL A 147 6.94 11.28 3.81
C VAL A 147 7.94 11.31 2.67
N PHE A 148 7.93 12.38 1.87
CA PHE A 148 8.96 12.57 0.86
C PHE A 148 10.28 12.97 1.53
N VAL A 149 11.32 12.18 1.31
CA VAL A 149 12.63 12.37 1.95
C VAL A 149 13.56 13.05 0.96
N ASP A 150 13.95 14.29 1.25
CA ASP A 150 14.90 15.04 0.43
C ASP A 150 16.34 14.57 0.66
N GLU A 151 17.26 14.97 -0.24
CA GLU A 151 18.69 14.72 -0.05
C GLU A 151 19.21 15.25 1.30
N GLY A 152 20.11 14.49 1.91
CA GLY A 152 20.72 14.83 3.20
C GLY A 152 19.83 14.65 4.43
N LYS A 153 18.55 14.26 4.27
CA LYS A 153 17.67 13.91 5.39
C LYS A 153 17.71 12.42 5.69
N SER A 154 17.65 12.07 6.97
CA SER A 154 17.50 10.69 7.46
C SER A 154 16.02 10.34 7.57
N TRP A 155 15.57 9.29 6.87
CA TRP A 155 14.18 8.80 6.95
C TRP A 155 13.86 8.23 8.34
N PHE A 156 14.86 7.61 8.99
CA PHE A 156 14.73 7.07 10.33
C PHE A 156 14.46 8.17 11.36
N GLU A 157 15.16 9.30 11.26
CA GLU A 157 14.93 10.47 12.14
C GLU A 157 13.55 11.12 11.90
N LEU A 158 12.96 10.90 10.73
CA LEU A 158 11.59 11.32 10.41
C LEU A 158 10.53 10.34 10.96
N GLY A 159 10.95 9.32 11.70
CA GLY A 159 10.07 8.32 12.32
C GLY A 159 9.50 7.31 11.32
N CYS A 160 10.11 7.18 10.14
CA CYS A 160 9.70 6.20 9.16
C CYS A 160 10.20 4.80 9.56
N ILE A 161 9.39 3.78 9.30
CA ILE A 161 9.69 2.37 9.55
C ILE A 161 10.07 1.62 8.27
N LEU A 162 9.81 2.23 7.11
CA LEU A 162 10.16 1.75 5.77
C LEU A 162 10.62 2.95 4.93
N PHE A 163 11.55 2.71 4.02
CA PHE A 163 12.00 3.71 3.05
C PHE A 163 12.15 3.10 1.66
N MET A 164 11.38 3.61 0.70
CA MET A 164 11.54 3.31 -0.71
C MET A 164 12.46 4.33 -1.35
N ARG A 165 13.60 3.87 -1.87
CA ARG A 165 14.55 4.75 -2.54
C ARG A 165 14.10 5.02 -3.97
N SER A 166 14.21 6.28 -4.40
CA SER A 166 14.08 6.57 -5.82
C SER A 166 15.35 6.16 -6.56
N VAL A 167 15.20 5.38 -7.62
CA VAL A 167 16.27 5.20 -8.61
C VAL A 167 16.19 6.35 -9.62
N ASP A 168 17.36 6.84 -10.04
CA ASP A 168 17.52 7.88 -11.08
C ASP A 168 17.48 7.27 -12.48
#